data_AF-A0A1Q7C891-F1
#
_entry.id   AF-A0A1Q7C891-F1
#
_cell.length_a   1.000
_cell.length_b   1.000
_cell.length_c   1.000
_cell.angle_alpha   90.00
_cell.angle_beta   90.00
_cell.angle_gamma   90.00
#
_symmetry.space_group_name_H-M   'P 1'
#
loop_
_entity.id
_entity.type
_entity.pdbx_description
1 polymer ?
#
loop_
_entity_poly.entity_id
_entity_poly.type
_entity_poly.pdbx_seq_one_letter_code
_entity_poly.pdbx_strand_id
1 'polypeptide(L)' 'MEHAGDIIVVGGDRDVVHRLGLKCATTLEDAFEMAEQTVGRYPSVTHLRMPPIMLAEVEA' A
#
# COMPACT_ATOMS: atom_id res chain seq x y z
N MET A 1 0.73 -3.18 -11.01
CA MET A 1 -0.35 -2.95 -10.04
C MET A 1 -1.49 -3.94 -10.19
N GLU A 2 -1.49 -4.77 -11.22
CA GLU A 2 -2.59 -5.67 -11.55
C GLU A 2 -2.96 -6.67 -10.45
N HIS A 3 -1.97 -7.07 -9.63
CA HIS A 3 -2.16 -7.99 -8.49
C HIS A 3 -2.32 -7.28 -7.13
N ALA A 4 -2.42 -5.94 -7.11
CA ALA A 4 -2.64 -5.17 -5.88
C ALA A 4 -4.04 -4.54 -5.91
N GLY A 5 -4.71 -4.49 -4.74
CA GLY A 5 -5.95 -3.73 -4.57
C GLY A 5 -5.66 -2.24 -4.50
N ASP A 6 -5.37 -1.75 -3.30
CA ASP A 6 -4.89 -0.39 -3.10
C ASP A 6 -3.37 -0.34 -2.90
N ILE A 7 -2.75 0.71 -3.44
CA ILE A 7 -1.39 1.10 -3.08
C ILE A 7 -1.46 2.44 -2.35
N ILE A 8 -1.00 2.45 -1.10
CA ILE A 8 -1.02 3.62 -0.23
C ILE A 8 0.43 4.02 0.08
N VAL A 9 0.83 5.21 -0.35
CA VAL A 9 2.18 5.76 -0.12
C VAL A 9 2.14 6.68 1.10
N VAL A 10 2.91 6.34 2.14
CA VAL A 10 3.04 7.15 3.35
C VAL A 10 4.18 8.16 3.18
N GLY A 11 3.91 9.43 3.46
CA GLY A 11 4.92 10.50 3.42
C GLY A 11 5.42 10.88 2.01
N GLY A 12 4.73 10.42 0.97
CA GLY A 12 5.03 10.80 -0.41
C GLY A 12 4.55 12.22 -0.76
N ASP A 13 5.09 12.79 -1.84
CA ASP A 13 4.55 14.01 -2.43
C ASP A 13 3.13 13.74 -2.96
N ARG A 14 2.14 14.42 -2.40
CA ARG A 14 0.72 14.16 -2.66
C ARG A 14 0.36 14.33 -4.14
N ASP A 15 0.90 15.35 -4.81
CA ASP A 15 0.58 15.62 -6.21
C ASP A 15 1.16 14.53 -7.13
N VAL A 16 2.37 14.05 -6.81
CA VAL A 16 3.01 12.95 -7.54
C VAL A 16 2.26 11.64 -7.32
N VAL A 17 1.95 11.28 -6.08
CA VAL A 17 1.26 10.02 -5.72
C VAL A 17 -0.09 9.93 -6.42
N HIS A 18 -0.87 11.02 -6.44
CA HIS A 18 -2.17 11.04 -7.12
C HIS A 18 -2.05 10.99 -8.65
N ARG A 19 -1.03 11.63 -9.24
CA ARG A 19 -0.76 11.50 -10.69
C ARG A 19 -0.45 10.06 -11.11
N LEU A 20 0.10 9.25 -10.20
CA LEU A 20 0.36 7.83 -10.42
C LEU A 20 -0.88 6.94 -10.17
N GLY A 21 -2.03 7.53 -9.80
CA GLY A 21 -3.25 6.78 -9.51
C GLY A 21 -3.24 6.05 -8.16
N LEU A 22 -2.36 6.46 -7.25
CA LEU A 22 -2.20 5.85 -5.93
C LEU A 22 -2.86 6.68 -4.83
N LYS A 23 -2.99 6.10 -3.64
CA LYS A 23 -3.48 6.79 -2.44
C LYS A 23 -2.29 7.34 -1.65
N CYS A 24 -2.43 8.53 -1.07
CA CYS A 24 -1.40 9.18 -0.25
C CYS A 24 -1.87 9.25 1.21
N ALA A 25 -1.00 8.87 2.13
CA ALA A 25 -1.22 8.97 3.58
C ALA A 25 -0.10 9.80 4.23
N THR A 26 -0.39 10.43 5.37
CA THR A 26 0.63 11.20 6.12
C THR A 26 1.31 10.33 7.16
N THR A 27 0.54 9.48 7.82
CA THR A 27 1.03 8.52 8.83
C THR A 27 0.76 7.07 8.41
N LEU A 28 1.43 6.13 9.08
CA LEU A 28 1.15 4.70 8.89
C LEU A 28 -0.26 4.32 9.42
N GLU A 29 -0.72 5.01 10.46
CA GLU A 29 -2.07 4.82 11.02
C GLU A 29 -3.13 5.21 10.00
N ASP A 30 -3.01 6.40 9.38
CA ASP A 30 -3.90 6.84 8.31
C ASP A 30 -3.94 5.81 7.17
N ALA A 31 -2.78 5.24 6.81
CA ALA A 31 -2.70 4.24 5.75
C ALA A 31 -3.45 2.95 6.11
N PHE A 32 -3.41 2.51 7.36
CA PHE A 32 -4.19 1.36 7.80
C PHE A 32 -5.68 1.66 7.80
N GLU A 33 -6.13 2.82 8.30
CA GLU A 33 -7.53 3.22 8.25
C GLU A 33 -8.07 3.25 6.80
N MET A 34 -7.26 3.76 5.86
CA MET A 34 -7.59 3.77 4.44
C MET A 34 -7.67 2.36 3.85
N ALA A 35 -6.78 1.45 4.26
CA ALA A 35 -6.76 0.07 3.79
C ALA A 35 -7.98 -0.73 4.25
N GLU A 36 -8.57 -0.41 5.41
CA GLU A 36 -9.78 -1.09 5.92
C GLU A 36 -10.94 -1.06 4.92
N GLN A 37 -11.02 -0.01 4.09
CA GLN A 37 -12.06 0.10 3.05
C GLN A 37 -11.98 -0.98 1.98
N THR A 38 -10.79 -1.57 1.81
CA THR A 38 -10.51 -2.56 0.76
C THR A 38 -10.35 -3.96 1.31
N VAL A 39 -9.69 -4.13 2.46
CA VAL A 39 -9.42 -5.46 3.05
C VAL A 39 -10.25 -5.78 4.29
N GLY A 40 -11.09 -4.85 4.74
CA GLY A 40 -11.88 -4.97 5.97
C GLY A 40 -11.10 -4.58 7.23
N ARG A 41 -11.80 -4.59 8.38
CA ARG A 41 -11.32 -4.00 9.64
C ARG A 41 -10.26 -4.79 10.40
N TYR A 42 -10.18 -6.11 10.18
CA TYR A 42 -9.25 -6.98 10.92
C TYR A 42 -8.42 -7.85 9.98
N PRO A 43 -7.58 -7.24 9.11
CA PRO A 43 -6.74 -8.00 8.19
C PRO A 43 -5.53 -8.61 8.92
N SER A 44 -4.96 -9.66 8.35
CA SER A 44 -3.60 -10.09 8.71
C SER A 44 -2.58 -9.14 8.07
N VAL A 45 -1.57 -8.70 8.81
CA VAL A 45 -0.53 -7.80 8.32
C VAL A 45 0.77 -8.55 8.09
N THR A 46 1.30 -8.49 6.87
CA THR A 46 2.64 -8.98 6.54
C THR A 46 3.61 -7.80 6.48
N HIS A 47 4.61 -7.80 7.36
CA HIS A 47 5.66 -6.78 7.36
C HIS A 47 6.91 -7.30 6.62
N LEU A 48 7.25 -6.64 5.51
CA LEU A 48 8.40 -7.01 4.68
C LEU A 48 9.62 -6.15 5.03
N ARG A 49 10.53 -6.70 5.85
CA ARG A 49 11.85 -6.11 6.10
C ARG A 49 12.88 -6.77 5.18
N MET A 50 13.07 -6.18 4.01
CA MET A 50 13.82 -6.79 2.92
C MET A 50 14.76 -5.77 2.23
N PRO A 51 15.80 -6.25 1.50
CA PRO A 51 16.61 -5.40 0.63
C PRO A 51 15.76 -4.67 -0.44
N PRO A 52 16.31 -3.66 -1.14
CA PRO A 52 15.55 -2.84 -2.10
C PRO A 52 14.90 -3.61 -3.27
N ILE A 53 15.35 -4.84 -3.53
CA ILE A 53 14.77 -5.75 -4.52
C ILE A 53 14.38 -7.05 -3.82
N MET A 54 13.15 -7.49 -4.04
CA MET A 54 12.60 -8.77 -3.58
C MET A 54 11.95 -9.50 -4.75
N LEU A 55 11.98 -10.83 -4.67
CA LEU A 55 11.33 -11.72 -5.61
C LEU A 55 10.13 -12.38 -4.92
N ALA A 56 8.95 -12.25 -5.51
CA ALA A 56 7.73 -12.92 -5.09
C ALA A 56 7.21 -13.80 -6.22
N GLU A 57 6.72 -15.00 -5.87
CA GLU A 57 5.89 -15.82 -6.75
C GLU A 57 4.45 -15.27 -6.71
N VAL A 58 3.83 -15.11 -7.87
CA VAL A 58 2.45 -14.64 -8.01
C VAL A 58 1.68 -15.60 -8.92
N GLU A 59 0.42 -15.86 -8.57
CA GLU A 59 -0.50 -16.61 -9.42
C GLU A 59 -1.10 -15.67 -10.50
N ALA A 60 -1.42 -16.23 -11.67
CA ALA A 60 -1.95 -15.50 -12.82
C ALA A 60 -3.47 -15.31 -12.76
#